data_AF-A0A7W8KFW3-F1
#
_entry.id   AF-A0A7W8KFW3-F1
#
_cell.length_a   1.000
_cell.length_b   1.000
_cell.length_c   1.000
_cell.angle_alpha   90.00
_cell.angle_beta   90.00
_cell.angle_gamma   90.00
#
_symmetry.space_group_name_H-M   'P 1'
#
loop_
_entity.id
_entity.type
_entity.pdbx_description
1 polymer ?
#
loop_
_entity_poly.entity_id
_entity_poly.type
_entity_poly.pdbx_seq_one_letter_code
_entity_poly.pdbx_strand_id
1 'polypeptide(L)'
;MLAFHPQMFVRIVQLDGPRAPVPLPLLSGFTENRAYRVVGVYNPSESSDAYFILPNDREELWFICQRHLRFAGLHDTAAHHLAWPLSADASHQSGGAAVPSGDALHATASD
;
A
#
# COMPACT_ATOMS: atom_id res chain seq x y z
N MET A 1 0.47 13.71 14.86
CA MET A 1 1.47 12.99 14.05
C MET A 1 0.70 12.00 13.18
N LEU A 2 0.77 12.15 11.86
CA LEU A 2 0.16 11.19 10.94
C LEU A 2 1.31 10.44 10.27
N ALA A 3 1.46 9.17 10.61
CA ALA A 3 2.47 8.30 10.02
C ALA A 3 1.75 7.07 9.46
N PHE A 4 2.17 6.62 8.28
CA PHE A 4 1.67 5.39 7.67
C PHE A 4 2.84 4.60 7.09
N HIS A 5 2.65 3.30 6.92
CA HIS A 5 3.71 2.44 6.40
C HIS A 5 3.85 2.62 4.87
N PRO A 6 5.04 2.94 4.31
CA PRO A 6 5.22 3.18 2.86
C PRO A 6 4.85 2.01 1.95
N GLN A 7 4.91 0.79 2.49
CA GLN A 7 4.55 -0.44 1.79
C GLN A 7 3.09 -0.87 2.01
N MET A 8 2.24 -0.03 2.61
CA MET A 8 0.87 -0.40 2.93
C MET A 8 -0.03 -0.46 1.69
N PHE A 9 -0.76 -1.57 1.57
CA PHE A 9 -1.85 -1.74 0.63
C PHE A 9 -3.19 -1.92 1.34
N VAL A 10 -4.23 -1.38 0.74
CA VAL A 10 -5.63 -1.49 1.18
C VAL A 10 -6.50 -2.00 0.06
N ARG A 11 -7.57 -2.71 0.40
CA ARG A 11 -8.62 -3.09 -0.56
C ARG A 11 -9.87 -2.26 -0.32
N ILE A 12 -10.63 -2.07 -1.39
CA ILE A 12 -11.87 -1.32 -1.38
C ILE A 12 -13.00 -2.24 -0.92
N VAL A 13 -13.77 -1.75 0.05
CA VAL A 13 -15.06 -2.28 0.47
C VAL A 13 -15.98 -1.08 0.57
N GLN A 14 -16.69 -0.79 -0.53
CA GLN A 14 -17.59 0.34 -0.53
C GLN A 14 -18.68 0.12 0.53
N LEU A 15 -18.94 1.17 1.30
CA LEU A 15 -20.09 1.21 2.18
C LEU A 15 -21.21 1.83 1.37
N ASP A 16 -22.39 1.27 1.48
CA ASP A 16 -23.59 1.77 0.82
C ASP A 16 -24.56 2.39 1.83
N GLY A 17 -25.58 3.05 1.30
CA GLY A 17 -26.66 3.65 2.09
C GLY A 17 -26.39 5.09 2.55
N PRO A 18 -27.33 5.68 3.31
CA PRO A 18 -27.40 7.13 3.55
C PRO A 18 -26.27 7.69 4.42
N ARG A 19 -25.47 6.83 5.06
CA ARG A 19 -24.32 7.22 5.90
C ARG A 19 -22.96 6.85 5.29
N ALA A 20 -22.96 6.32 4.06
CA ALA A 20 -21.74 6.06 3.33
C ALA A 20 -20.98 7.39 3.11
N PRO A 21 -19.67 7.43 3.41
CA PRO A 21 -18.87 8.58 3.04
C PRO A 21 -18.87 8.75 1.51
N VAL A 22 -18.74 9.99 1.06
CA VAL A 22 -18.50 10.31 -0.35
C VAL A 22 -17.06 10.83 -0.50
N PRO A 23 -16.40 10.55 -1.63
CA PRO A 23 -16.90 9.87 -2.83
C PRO A 23 -17.05 8.35 -2.66
N LEU A 24 -17.99 7.75 -3.42
CA LEU A 24 -18.17 6.30 -3.51
C LEU A 24 -17.05 5.70 -4.37
N PRO A 25 -16.15 4.86 -3.82
CA PRO A 25 -14.95 4.43 -4.56
C PRO A 25 -15.25 3.68 -5.85
N LEU A 26 -16.27 2.81 -5.89
CA LEU A 26 -16.59 2.02 -7.07
C LEU A 26 -17.12 2.87 -8.23
N LEU A 27 -17.71 4.03 -7.93
CA LEU A 27 -18.10 5.01 -8.95
C LEU A 27 -16.92 5.90 -9.37
N SER A 28 -15.84 5.89 -8.58
CA SER A 28 -14.65 6.75 -8.74
C SER A 28 -13.46 5.99 -9.33
N GLY A 29 -13.71 4.93 -10.10
CA GLY A 29 -12.67 4.19 -10.83
C GLY A 29 -11.90 3.17 -10.01
N PHE A 30 -12.39 2.78 -8.83
CA PHE A 30 -11.83 1.66 -8.06
C PHE A 30 -12.59 0.35 -8.30
N THR A 31 -11.94 -0.77 -8.03
CA THR A 31 -12.51 -2.11 -8.10
C THR A 31 -12.22 -2.91 -6.82
N GLU A 32 -13.03 -3.95 -6.57
CA GLU A 32 -12.86 -4.80 -5.37
C GLU A 32 -11.83 -5.92 -5.56
N ASN A 33 -11.43 -6.20 -6.81
CA ASN A 33 -10.48 -7.26 -7.16
C ASN A 33 -9.01 -6.79 -7.15
N ARG A 34 -8.73 -5.65 -6.50
CA ARG A 34 -7.41 -5.05 -6.39
C ARG A 34 -7.12 -4.60 -4.96
N ALA A 35 -5.84 -4.63 -4.62
CA ALA A 35 -5.28 -3.91 -3.49
C ALA A 35 -4.54 -2.68 -4.02
N TYR A 36 -4.70 -1.53 -3.36
CA TYR A 36 -4.18 -0.24 -3.77
C TYR A 36 -3.13 0.25 -2.78
N ARG A 37 -2.02 0.78 -3.29
CA ARG A 37 -0.98 1.38 -2.46
C ARG A 37 -1.50 2.66 -1.84
N VAL A 38 -1.26 2.79 -0.54
CA VAL A 38 -1.46 4.05 0.17
C VAL A 38 -0.27 4.96 -0.11
N VAL A 39 -0.52 6.11 -0.74
CA VAL A 39 0.52 7.11 -1.03
C VAL A 39 0.50 8.30 -0.08
N GLY A 40 -0.57 8.43 0.70
CA GLY A 40 -0.72 9.47 1.70
C GLY A 40 -1.88 9.18 2.63
N VAL A 41 -1.90 9.87 3.77
CA VAL A 41 -3.05 9.92 4.65
C VAL A 41 -3.29 11.39 4.99
N TYR A 42 -4.54 11.78 5.10
CA TYR A 42 -4.99 13.11 5.48
C TYR A 42 -6.07 12.95 6.55
N ASN A 43 -5.95 13.69 7.65
CA ASN A 43 -6.99 13.74 8.68
C ASN A 43 -7.37 15.22 8.89
N PRO A 44 -8.57 15.65 8.47
CA PRO A 44 -9.07 16.98 8.81
C PRO A 44 -9.37 17.00 10.32
N SER A 45 -8.76 17.93 11.05
CA SER A 45 -8.82 18.04 12.52
C SER A 45 -10.24 18.07 13.12
N GLU A 46 -11.26 18.31 12.30
CA GLU A 46 -12.66 18.45 12.70
C GLU A 46 -13.49 17.17 12.49
N SER A 47 -12.90 16.08 11.98
CA SER A 47 -13.61 14.83 11.71
C SER A 47 -12.92 13.62 12.34
N SER A 48 -13.70 12.62 12.78
CA SER A 48 -13.17 11.32 13.19
C SER A 48 -12.73 10.45 11.99
N ASP A 49 -12.96 10.92 10.76
CA ASP A 49 -12.61 10.22 9.53
C ASP A 49 -11.20 10.58 9.06
N ALA A 50 -10.45 9.54 8.69
CA ALA A 50 -9.14 9.65 8.04
C ALA A 50 -9.29 9.32 6.55
N TYR A 51 -8.72 10.15 5.70
CA TYR A 51 -8.74 9.94 4.26
C TYR A 51 -7.40 9.38 3.82
N PHE A 52 -7.43 8.31 3.05
CA PHE A 52 -6.25 7.71 2.45
C PHE A 52 -6.19 8.17 1.00
N ILE A 53 -5.00 8.57 0.57
CA ILE A 53 -4.75 9.01 -0.79
C ILE A 53 -4.33 7.77 -1.58
N LEU A 54 -5.14 7.40 -2.57
CA LEU A 54 -4.98 6.20 -3.38
C LEU A 54 -5.03 6.58 -4.87
N PRO A 55 -4.15 6.03 -5.72
CA PRO A 55 -4.34 6.02 -7.17
C PRO A 55 -5.39 4.97 -7.56
N ASN A 56 -6.37 5.33 -8.39
CA ASN A 56 -7.39 4.41 -8.91
C ASN A 56 -6.93 3.70 -10.19
N ASP A 57 -7.82 2.91 -10.82
CA ASP A 57 -7.52 2.17 -12.06
C ASP A 57 -7.36 3.07 -13.29
N ARG A 58 -7.68 4.37 -13.16
CA ARG A 58 -7.59 5.41 -14.21
C ARG A 58 -6.42 6.38 -13.97
N GLU A 59 -5.50 6.04 -13.07
CA GLU A 59 -4.34 6.86 -12.71
C GLU A 59 -4.69 8.20 -12.02
N GLU A 60 -5.90 8.32 -11.47
CA GLU A 60 -6.36 9.50 -10.73
C GLU A 60 -6.08 9.33 -9.24
N LEU A 61 -5.68 10.41 -8.55
CA LEU A 61 -5.52 10.42 -7.10
C LEU A 61 -6.83 10.79 -6.40
N TRP A 62 -7.23 9.97 -5.43
CA TRP A 62 -8.47 10.15 -4.68
C TRP A 62 -8.26 10.10 -3.18
N PHE A 63 -9.06 10.88 -2.46
CA PHE A 63 -9.17 10.86 -1.00
C PHE A 63 -10.29 9.91 -0.61
N ILE A 64 -9.94 8.70 -0.19
CA ILE A 64 -10.89 7.66 0.17
C ILE A 64 -11.00 7.58 1.69
N CYS A 65 -12.20 7.79 2.21
CA CYS A 65 -12.48 7.63 3.64
C CYS A 65 -12.12 6.22 4.11
N GLN A 66 -11.43 6.12 5.24
CA GLN A 66 -10.97 4.86 5.83
C GLN A 66 -12.09 3.85 6.07
N ARG A 67 -13.34 4.31 6.21
CA ARG A 67 -14.50 3.44 6.37
C ARG A 67 -14.72 2.53 5.15
N HIS A 68 -14.30 2.95 3.96
CA HIS A 68 -14.31 2.15 2.73
C HIS A 68 -13.14 1.17 2.58
N LEU A 69 -12.19 1.15 3.52
CA LEU A 69 -10.93 0.47 3.33
C LEU A 69 -10.80 -0.73 4.25
N ARG A 70 -10.15 -1.78 3.75
CA ARG A 70 -9.66 -2.89 4.58
C ARG A 70 -8.19 -3.09 4.30
N PHE A 71 -7.43 -3.42 5.34
CA PHE A 71 -6.02 -3.72 5.19
C PHE A 71 -5.83 -4.95 4.29
N ALA A 72 -4.94 -4.83 3.29
CA ALA A 72 -4.61 -5.91 2.36
C ALA A 72 -3.23 -6.50 2.64
N GLY A 73 -2.29 -5.70 3.16
CA GLY A 73 -0.96 -6.18 3.53
C GLY A 73 0.12 -5.09 3.44
N LEU A 74 1.35 -5.50 3.74
CA LEU A 74 2.56 -4.74 3.46
C LEU A 74 3.32 -5.44 2.33
N HIS A 75 3.63 -4.72 1.25
CA HIS A 75 4.30 -5.28 0.08
C HIS A 75 5.44 -4.37 -0.37
N ASP A 76 6.65 -4.95 -0.38
CA ASP A 76 7.83 -4.30 -0.94
C ASP A 76 7.82 -4.45 -2.47
N THR A 77 7.36 -3.41 -3.16
CA THR A 77 7.20 -3.39 -4.62
C THR A 77 7.12 -1.96 -5.09
N ALA A 78 7.36 -1.71 -6.39
CA ALA A 78 7.10 -0.42 -7.02
C ALA A 78 5.65 -0.28 -7.53
N ALA A 79 4.88 -1.37 -7.55
CA ALA A 79 3.51 -1.35 -8.04
C ALA A 79 2.61 -0.44 -7.20
N HIS A 80 1.68 0.27 -7.83
CA HIS A 80 0.68 1.10 -7.14
C HIS A 80 -0.62 0.34 -6.87
N HIS A 81 -0.82 -0.83 -7.48
CA HIS A 81 -1.88 -1.77 -7.16
C HIS A 81 -1.40 -3.21 -7.33
N LEU A 82 -2.08 -4.15 -6.70
CA LEU A 82 -1.86 -5.60 -6.80
C LEU A 82 -3.20 -6.29 -7.08
N ALA A 83 -3.16 -7.47 -7.71
CA ALA A 83 -4.34 -8.32 -7.82
C ALA A 83 -4.80 -8.78 -6.42
N TRP A 84 -6.12 -8.90 -6.23
CA TRP A 84 -6.70 -9.36 -4.97
C TRP A 84 -7.85 -10.36 -5.19
N PRO A 85 -7.91 -11.49 -4.45
CA PRO A 85 -6.93 -11.95 -3.47
C PRO A 85 -5.59 -12.26 -4.13
N LEU A 86 -4.50 -12.02 -3.42
CA LEU A 86 -3.17 -12.40 -3.89
C LEU A 86 -3.17 -13.92 -4.11
N SER A 87 -2.77 -14.37 -5.30
CA SER A 87 -2.52 -15.78 -5.54
C SER A 87 -1.45 -16.27 -4.57
N ALA A 88 -1.62 -17.47 -4.02
CA ALA A 88 -0.70 -18.06 -3.03
C ALA A 88 0.76 -18.09 -3.52
N ASP A 89 0.96 -18.13 -4.84
CA ASP A 89 2.27 -18.13 -5.50
C ASP A 89 3.04 -16.79 -5.38
N ALA A 90 2.40 -15.70 -4.97
CA ALA A 90 3.06 -14.40 -4.79
C ALA A 90 3.76 -14.25 -3.41
N SER A 91 3.60 -15.21 -2.51
CA SER A 91 4.10 -15.16 -1.12
C SER A 91 5.62 -15.33 -0.97
N HIS A 92 6.34 -15.64 -2.05
CA HIS A 92 7.77 -15.98 -2.02
C HIS A 92 8.66 -14.94 -2.72
N GLN A 93 8.60 -13.68 -2.28
CA GLN A 93 9.66 -12.71 -2.60
C GLN A 93 10.00 -11.85 -1.37
N SER A 94 10.46 -12.51 -0.31
CA SER A 94 11.21 -11.88 0.79
C SER A 94 12.58 -12.55 0.91
N GLY A 95 13.34 -12.55 -0.19
CA GLY A 95 14.76 -12.88 -0.17
C GLY A 95 15.57 -11.61 0.01
N GLY A 96 15.91 -11.26 1.25
CA GLY A 96 16.83 -10.17 1.54
C GLY A 96 18.14 -10.38 0.78
N ALA A 97 18.53 -9.40 -0.02
CA ALA A 97 19.87 -9.34 -0.57
C ALA A 97 20.84 -9.15 0.60
N ALA A 98 21.47 -10.24 1.03
CA ALA A 98 22.60 -10.19 1.94
C ALA A 98 23.70 -9.36 1.27
N VAL A 99 24.00 -8.19 1.85
CA VAL A 99 25.18 -7.41 1.50
C VAL A 99 26.40 -8.29 1.84
N PRO A 100 27.28 -8.66 0.89
CA PRO A 100 28.50 -9.34 1.25
C PRO A 100 29.41 -8.35 1.98
N SER A 101 29.56 -8.53 3.29
CA SER A 101 30.62 -7.92 4.08
C SER A 101 31.95 -8.44 3.56
N GLY A 102 32.60 -7.68 2.68
CA GLY A 102 33.94 -7.97 2.19
C GLY A 102 34.97 -7.57 3.23
N ASP A 103 35.22 -8.45 4.20
CA ASP A 103 36.41 -8.43 5.04
C ASP A 103 37.26 -9.66 4.70
N ALA A 104 38.32 -9.44 3.94
CA ALA A 104 39.39 -10.42 3.77
C ALA A 104 40.72 -9.69 3.54
N LEU A 105 41.29 -9.23 4.65
CA LEU A 105 42.73 -9.06 4.81
C LEU A 105 43.42 -10.42 4.66
N HIS A 106 44.38 -10.55 3.75
CA HIS A 106 45.53 -11.43 3.96
C HIS A 106 46.79 -10.80 3.38
N ALA A 107 47.68 -10.39 4.29
CA ALA A 107 49.08 -10.13 4.03
C ALA A 107 49.82 -11.46 3.79
N THR A 108 50.77 -11.48 2.86
CA THR A 108 52.23 -11.63 3.07
C THR A 108 52.91 -12.01 1.75
N ALA A 109 53.86 -11.19 1.29
CA ALA A 109 54.91 -11.61 0.37
C ALA A 109 56.22 -11.09 0.96
N SER A 110 57.05 -12.01 1.44
CA SER A 110 58.44 -11.74 1.84
C SER A 110 59.34 -11.61 0.61
N ASP A 111 60.40 -10.82 0.77
CA ASP A 111 61.59 -10.71 -0.11
C ASP A 111 62.22 -12.07 -0.48
#